data_AF-A0A8C4RT96-F1
#
_entry.id   AF-A0A8C4RT96-F1
#
_cell.length_a   1.000
_cell.length_b   1.000
_cell.length_c   1.000
_cell.angle_alpha   90.00
_cell.angle_beta   90.00
_cell.angle_gamma   90.00
#
_symmetry.space_group_name_H-M   'P 1'
#
loop_
_entity.id
_entity.type
_entity.pdbx_description
1 polymer ?
#
loop_
_entity_poly.entity_id
_entity_poly.type
_entity_poly.pdbx_seq_one_letter_code
_entity_poly.pdbx_strand_id
1 'polypeptide(L)'
;MASPHVVRPVEEITELELDHVASSVADKGSTCHQCRQKTTDTKTNCRNPDCRGVQGQFCGPCLRNRYGEEVKDALLDPEWYCPPCRGICNCSFCRQLVLCFLLSNCGGSWTACCIQQPCQVH
;
A
#
# COMPACT_ATOMS: atom_id res chain seq x y z
N MET A 1 10.75 14.79 5.82
CA MET A 1 9.32 15.09 6.06
C MET A 1 8.53 14.27 5.05
N ALA A 2 7.63 13.39 5.47
CA ALA A 2 6.81 12.63 4.52
C ALA A 2 5.79 13.60 3.91
N SER A 3 5.74 13.70 2.58
CA SER A 3 4.75 14.53 1.91
C SER A 3 3.33 14.11 2.33
N PRO A 4 2.43 15.07 2.57
CA PRO A 4 1.05 14.76 2.94
C PRO A 4 0.39 13.92 1.84
N HIS A 5 -0.40 12.94 2.25
CA HIS A 5 -1.19 12.17 1.32
C HIS A 5 -2.30 13.06 0.77
N VAL A 6 -2.27 13.29 -0.54
CA VAL A 6 -3.34 14.02 -1.24
C VAL A 6 -4.32 12.98 -1.78
N VAL A 7 -5.55 13.00 -1.25
CA VAL A 7 -6.66 12.22 -1.78
C VAL A 7 -7.11 12.89 -3.07
N ARG A 8 -6.97 12.18 -4.20
CA ARG A 8 -7.39 12.69 -5.51
C ARG A 8 -8.84 12.29 -5.78
N PRO A 9 -9.74 13.21 -6.17
CA PRO A 9 -11.12 12.87 -6.50
C PRO A 9 -11.21 11.95 -7.74
N VAL A 10 -12.32 11.23 -7.87
CA VAL A 10 -12.51 10.24 -8.94
C VAL A 10 -12.74 10.93 -10.28
N GLU A 11 -13.38 12.09 -10.26
CA GLU A 11 -13.77 12.88 -11.43
C GLU A 11 -12.55 13.47 -12.18
N GLU A 12 -11.39 13.55 -11.52
CA GLU A 12 -10.13 14.01 -12.11
C GLU A 12 -9.37 12.89 -12.84
N ILE A 13 -9.85 11.64 -12.78
CA ILE A 13 -9.16 10.50 -13.38
C ILE A 13 -9.46 10.45 -14.87
N THR A 14 -8.41 10.61 -15.67
CA THR A 14 -8.54 10.63 -17.14
C THR A 14 -8.53 9.22 -17.73
N GLU A 15 -9.15 9.05 -18.90
CA GLU A 15 -9.15 7.77 -19.64
C GLU A 15 -7.72 7.32 -20.00
N LEU A 16 -6.84 8.26 -20.35
CA LEU A 16 -5.42 7.99 -20.61
C LEU A 16 -4.69 7.42 -19.38
N GLU A 17 -5.04 7.86 -18.17
CA GLU A 17 -4.47 7.27 -16.95
C GLU A 17 -4.96 5.83 -16.74
N LEU A 18 -6.21 5.52 -17.08
CA LEU A 18 -6.73 4.15 -17.00
C LEU A 18 -6.02 3.23 -18.02
N ASP A 19 -5.69 3.72 -19.21
CA ASP A 19 -4.93 2.96 -20.21
C ASP A 19 -3.44 2.80 -19.88
N HIS A 20 -2.85 3.73 -19.14
CA HIS A 20 -1.44 3.66 -18.70
C HIS A 20 -1.21 2.81 -17.44
N VAL A 21 -2.15 1.96 -17.04
CA VAL A 21 -1.92 0.92 -16.02
C VAL A 21 -1.03 -0.17 -16.62
N ALA A 22 0.29 -0.07 -16.43
CA ALA A 22 1.20 -0.96 -17.14
C ALA A 22 1.26 -2.39 -16.58
N SER A 23 1.73 -3.24 -17.48
CA SER A 23 2.09 -4.64 -17.27
C SER A 23 3.59 -4.83 -16.94
N SER A 24 4.44 -3.80 -17.02
CA SER A 24 5.90 -3.87 -16.75
C SER A 24 6.51 -2.53 -16.26
N VAL A 25 7.72 -2.56 -15.68
CA VAL A 25 8.31 -1.47 -14.85
C VAL A 25 9.24 -0.49 -15.62
N ALA A 26 9.14 0.84 -15.38
CA ALA A 26 9.92 1.89 -16.09
C ALA A 26 10.45 3.06 -15.20
N ASP A 27 11.44 3.82 -15.67
CA ASP A 27 12.39 4.61 -14.83
C ASP A 27 11.88 5.96 -14.24
N LYS A 28 10.71 6.48 -14.62
CA LYS A 28 10.18 7.76 -14.08
C LYS A 28 8.76 7.64 -13.53
N GLY A 29 8.58 7.46 -12.22
CA GLY A 29 7.24 7.54 -11.64
C GLY A 29 7.14 7.16 -10.18
N SER A 30 5.91 6.91 -9.72
CA SER A 30 5.61 6.57 -8.34
C SER A 30 6.12 5.16 -7.98
N THR A 31 6.44 4.95 -6.71
CA THR A 31 6.89 3.64 -6.20
C THR A 31 5.68 2.80 -5.82
N CYS A 32 5.65 1.52 -6.18
CA CYS A 32 4.63 0.60 -5.67
C CYS A 32 4.94 0.16 -4.24
N HIS A 33 3.94 0.18 -3.36
CA HIS A 33 4.03 -0.31 -1.99
C HIS A 33 4.55 -1.77 -1.90
N GLN A 34 4.02 -2.65 -2.75
CA GLN A 34 4.27 -4.09 -2.66
C GLN A 34 5.62 -4.50 -3.27
N CYS A 35 5.89 -4.15 -4.53
CA CYS A 35 7.11 -4.57 -5.23
C CYS A 35 8.27 -3.57 -5.08
N ARG A 36 8.02 -2.37 -4.54
CA ARG A 36 9.00 -1.29 -4.34
C ARG A 36 9.70 -0.81 -5.60
N GLN A 37 9.17 -1.20 -6.75
CA GLN A 37 9.67 -0.72 -8.03
C GLN A 37 9.08 0.66 -8.32
N LYS A 38 9.91 1.55 -8.83
CA LYS A 38 9.47 2.80 -9.44
C LYS A 38 9.03 2.48 -10.85
N THR A 39 7.82 2.90 -11.20
CA THR A 39 7.27 2.72 -12.55
C THR A 39 6.52 3.96 -12.97
N THR A 40 6.49 4.25 -14.28
CA THR A 40 5.67 5.32 -14.88
C THR A 40 4.17 5.02 -14.81
N ASP A 41 3.82 3.77 -14.54
CA ASP A 41 2.47 3.24 -14.62
C ASP A 41 1.52 3.91 -13.64
N THR A 42 0.27 4.03 -14.07
CA THR A 42 -0.82 4.45 -13.19
C THR A 42 -0.95 3.46 -12.04
N LYS A 43 -0.93 4.00 -10.82
CA LYS A 43 -1.08 3.26 -9.56
C LYS A 43 -2.34 3.71 -8.86
N THR A 44 -2.82 2.89 -7.95
CA THR A 44 -3.94 3.26 -7.09
C THR A 44 -3.63 4.48 -6.23
N ASN A 45 -4.68 5.21 -5.82
CA ASN A 45 -4.61 6.29 -4.84
C ASN A 45 -5.63 5.98 -3.74
N CYS A 46 -5.17 5.86 -2.49
CA CYS A 46 -6.04 5.53 -1.38
C CYS A 46 -6.98 6.69 -1.04
N ARG A 47 -8.24 6.40 -0.72
CA ARG A 47 -9.23 7.41 -0.34
C ARG A 47 -9.25 7.73 1.16
N ASN A 48 -8.49 6.98 1.96
CA ASN A 48 -8.36 7.24 3.39
C ASN A 48 -7.48 8.49 3.63
N PRO A 49 -8.00 9.55 4.28
CA PRO A 49 -7.25 10.78 4.55
C PRO A 49 -6.01 10.55 5.46
N ASP A 50 -6.03 9.51 6.30
CA ASP A 50 -4.93 9.16 7.20
C ASP A 50 -3.88 8.24 6.55
N CYS A 51 -4.09 7.84 5.28
CA CYS A 51 -3.12 7.06 4.53
C CYS A 51 -1.80 7.82 4.38
N ARG A 52 -0.66 7.12 4.37
CA ARG A 52 0.66 7.78 4.39
C ARG A 52 1.49 7.46 3.15
N GLY A 53 1.80 8.51 2.38
CA GLY A 53 2.76 8.48 1.28
C GLY A 53 2.52 7.31 0.32
N VAL A 54 3.52 6.43 0.19
CA VAL A 54 3.51 5.30 -0.76
C VAL A 54 2.57 4.16 -0.37
N GLN A 55 2.01 4.14 0.84
CA GLN A 55 1.15 3.04 1.31
C GLN A 55 -0.11 2.85 0.46
N GLY A 56 -0.60 3.92 -0.15
CA GLY A 56 -1.77 3.89 -1.02
C GLY A 56 -1.51 3.46 -2.47
N GLN A 57 -0.24 3.27 -2.87
CA GLN A 57 0.16 3.17 -4.28
C GLN A 57 0.48 1.71 -4.67
N PHE A 58 -0.40 1.07 -5.45
CA PHE A 58 -0.19 -0.28 -5.98
C PHE A 58 -0.17 -0.28 -7.51
N CYS A 59 0.78 -1.02 -8.11
CA CYS A 59 0.74 -1.29 -9.54
C CYS A 59 -0.24 -2.41 -9.87
N GLY A 60 -0.69 -2.47 -11.13
CA GLY A 60 -1.65 -3.45 -11.64
C GLY A 60 -1.35 -4.88 -11.22
N PRO A 61 -0.15 -5.43 -11.56
CA PRO A 61 0.18 -6.81 -11.23
C PRO A 61 0.19 -7.10 -9.72
N CYS A 62 0.60 -6.14 -8.88
CA CYS A 62 0.63 -6.37 -7.43
C CYS A 62 -0.75 -6.37 -6.82
N LEU A 63 -1.63 -5.46 -7.25
CA LEU A 63 -3.00 -5.41 -6.72
C LEU A 63 -3.80 -6.64 -7.15
N ARG A 64 -3.76 -6.96 -8.45
CA ARG A 64 -4.44 -8.14 -9.01
C ARG A 64 -3.95 -9.44 -8.39
N ASN A 65 -2.65 -9.70 -8.45
CA ASN A 65 -2.12 -11.02 -8.08
C ASN A 65 -2.08 -11.26 -6.57
N ARG A 66 -2.10 -10.21 -5.73
CA ARG A 66 -2.04 -10.34 -4.26
C ARG A 66 -3.38 -10.19 -3.56
N TYR A 67 -4.26 -9.35 -4.11
CA TYR A 67 -5.52 -8.97 -3.46
C TYR A 67 -6.74 -9.24 -4.34
N GLY A 68 -6.57 -9.59 -5.61
CA GLY A 68 -7.67 -9.89 -6.53
C GLY A 68 -8.44 -8.66 -7.01
N GLU A 69 -7.86 -7.47 -6.87
CA GLU A 69 -8.49 -6.19 -7.23
C GLU A 69 -7.77 -5.57 -8.45
N GLU A 70 -8.53 -4.90 -9.33
CA GLU A 70 -7.97 -4.18 -10.48
C GLU A 70 -7.73 -2.70 -10.16
N VAL A 71 -6.65 -2.13 -10.71
CA VAL A 71 -6.31 -0.71 -10.48
C VAL A 71 -7.37 0.22 -11.05
N LYS A 72 -7.99 -0.14 -12.18
CA LYS A 72 -9.07 0.64 -12.81
C LYS A 72 -10.25 0.79 -11.86
N ASP A 73 -10.73 -0.31 -11.29
CA ASP A 73 -11.86 -0.32 -10.37
C ASP A 73 -11.53 0.44 -9.08
N ALA A 74 -10.34 0.20 -8.52
CA ALA A 74 -9.86 0.91 -7.33
C ALA A 74 -9.71 2.43 -7.52
N LEU A 75 -9.44 2.88 -8.75
CA LEU A 75 -9.37 4.30 -9.08
C LEU A 75 -10.77 4.92 -9.20
N LEU A 76 -11.71 4.19 -9.79
CA LEU A 76 -13.09 4.64 -10.00
C LEU A 76 -13.97 4.53 -8.75
N ASP A 77 -13.50 3.83 -7.71
CA ASP A 77 -14.19 3.70 -6.43
C ASP A 77 -13.77 4.84 -5.46
N PRO A 78 -14.71 5.74 -5.08
CA PRO A 78 -14.44 6.83 -4.13
C PRO A 78 -14.30 6.35 -2.68
N GLU A 79 -14.72 5.13 -2.36
CA GLU A 79 -14.61 4.52 -1.03
C GLU A 79 -13.44 3.54 -0.94
N TRP A 80 -12.65 3.41 -2.02
CA TRP A 80 -11.55 2.45 -2.06
C TRP A 80 -10.44 2.78 -1.07
N TYR A 81 -10.23 1.87 -0.11
CA TYR A 81 -9.12 1.92 0.84
C TYR A 81 -8.05 0.91 0.47
N CYS A 82 -6.78 1.31 0.54
CA CYS A 82 -5.68 0.42 0.22
C CYS A 82 -5.55 -0.73 1.22
N PRO A 83 -4.95 -1.87 0.81
CA PRO A 83 -4.75 -3.02 1.70
C PRO A 83 -4.08 -2.68 3.06
N PRO A 84 -3.09 -1.76 3.14
CA PRO A 84 -2.55 -1.30 4.42
C PRO A 84 -3.58 -0.60 5.31
N CYS A 85 -4.37 0.32 4.76
CA CYS A 85 -5.43 1.02 5.50
C CYS A 85 -6.56 0.09 5.97
N ARG A 86 -6.82 -1.00 5.21
CA ARG A 86 -7.74 -2.07 5.60
C ARG A 86 -7.14 -3.09 6.58
N GLY A 87 -5.85 -3.01 6.89
CA GLY A 87 -5.16 -3.96 7.77
C GLY A 87 -4.92 -5.35 7.16
N ILE A 88 -5.13 -5.53 5.85
CA ILE A 88 -5.00 -6.83 5.16
C ILE A 88 -3.68 -6.95 4.38
N CYS A 89 -2.83 -5.92 4.38
CA CYS A 89 -1.57 -5.95 3.65
C CYS A 89 -0.63 -7.04 4.19
N ASN A 90 -0.18 -7.94 3.31
CA ASN A 90 0.64 -9.09 3.67
C ASN A 90 2.15 -8.84 3.58
N CYS A 91 2.59 -7.60 3.30
CA CYS A 91 4.01 -7.30 3.20
C CYS A 91 4.70 -7.36 4.57
N SER A 92 5.97 -7.75 4.61
CA SER A 92 6.72 -7.94 5.87
C SER A 92 6.74 -6.69 6.76
N PHE A 93 6.83 -5.51 6.15
CA PHE A 93 6.89 -4.23 6.85
C PHE A 93 5.55 -3.86 7.49
N CYS A 94 4.43 -4.05 6.78
CA CYS A 94 3.10 -3.83 7.35
C CYS A 94 2.77 -4.85 8.44
N ARG A 95 3.17 -6.12 8.27
CA ARG A 95 2.96 -7.16 9.28
C ARG A 95 3.74 -6.92 10.58
N GLN A 96 4.95 -6.37 10.49
CA GLN A 96 5.73 -5.96 11.69
C GLN A 96 5.06 -4.81 12.45
N LEU A 97 4.37 -3.90 11.76
CA LEU A 97 3.64 -2.79 12.38
C LEU A 97 2.35 -3.24 13.09
N VAL A 98 1.68 -4.30 12.60
CA VAL A 98 0.46 -4.86 13.23
C VAL A 98 0.78 -5.54 14.58
N LEU A 99 1.95 -6.16 14.72
CA LEU A 99 2.39 -6.80 15.96
C LEU A 99 2.65 -5.80 17.10
N CYS A 100 2.95 -4.53 16.78
CA CYS A 100 3.17 -3.50 17.79
C CYS A 100 1.85 -2.99 18.41
N PHE A 101 0.73 -3.01 17.67
CA PHE A 101 -0.57 -2.58 18.18
C PHE A 101 -1.24 -3.59 19.12
N LEU A 102 -0.99 -4.89 18.94
CA LEU A 102 -1.53 -5.94 19.82
C LEU A 102 -0.83 -6.02 21.19
N LEU A 103 0.27 -5.29 21.39
CA LEU A 103 1.01 -5.26 22.65
C LEU A 103 0.65 -4.08 23.57
N SER A 104 -0.24 -3.17 23.14
CA SER A 104 -0.68 -2.02 23.94
C SER A 104 -1.56 -2.37 25.16
N ASN A 105 -1.75 -3.66 25.47
CA ASN A 105 -2.44 -4.12 26.69
C ASN A 105 -1.53 -4.93 27.63
N CYS A 106 -0.21 -4.75 27.56
CA CYS A 106 0.71 -5.15 28.62
C CYS A 106 1.33 -3.91 29.25
N GLY A 107 0.91 -3.62 30.49
CA GLY A 107 1.36 -2.47 31.26
C GLY A 107 2.89 -2.41 31.40
N GLY A 108 3.46 -1.30 30.95
CA GLY A 108 4.69 -0.69 31.48
C GLY A 108 6.00 -1.46 31.33
N SER A 109 6.69 -1.29 30.21
CA SER A 109 8.15 -1.04 30.13
C SER A 109 8.61 -1.12 28.67
N TRP A 110 9.16 -0.03 28.12
CA TRP A 110 9.58 0.10 26.71
C TRP A 110 11.00 -0.41 26.46
N THR A 111 11.41 -1.51 27.10
CA THR A 111 12.72 -2.12 26.85
C THR A 111 12.57 -3.58 26.49
N ALA A 112 13.03 -3.93 25.28
CA ALA A 112 13.16 -5.27 24.69
C ALA A 112 11.92 -5.90 24.02
N CYS A 113 11.76 -5.66 22.72
CA CYS A 113 11.38 -6.74 21.78
C CYS A 113 11.86 -6.44 20.35
N CYS A 114 13.09 -5.94 20.24
CA CYS A 114 13.93 -6.20 19.08
C CYS A 114 14.83 -7.36 19.48
N ILE A 115 14.99 -8.35 18.60
CA ILE A 115 15.93 -9.49 18.65
C ILE A 115 15.26 -10.83 19.04
N GLN A 116 15.33 -11.78 18.09
CA GLN A 116 14.93 -13.21 18.09
C GLN A 116 13.41 -13.48 18.07
N GLN A 117 12.84 -14.10 17.02
CA GLN A 117 13.11 -15.48 16.64
C GLN A 117 12.96 -15.75 15.12
N PRO A 118 13.71 -16.72 14.57
CA PRO A 118 13.76 -17.04 13.16
C PRO A 118 12.55 -17.85 12.68
N CYS A 119 12.27 -17.69 11.39
CA CYS A 119 11.44 -18.57 10.56
C CYS A 119 11.77 -20.04 10.84
N GLN A 120 10.78 -20.84 11.24
CA GLN A 120 10.84 -22.30 11.06
C GLN A 120 9.77 -22.63 10.02
N VAL A 121 10.26 -22.95 8.83
CA VAL A 121 9.52 -23.65 7.78
C VAL A 121 9.26 -25.08 8.28
N HIS A 122 8.07 -25.59 8.04
CA HIS A 122 7.71 -26.99 8.22
C HIS A 122 7.62 -27.65 6.85
#